data_AF-A0A800K3R6-F1
#
_entry.id   AF-A0A800K3R6-F1
#
_cell.length_a   1.000
_cell.length_b   1.000
_cell.length_c   1.000
_cell.angle_alpha   90.00
_cell.angle_beta   90.00
_cell.angle_gamma   90.00
#
_symmetry.space_group_name_H-M   'P 1'
#
loop_
_entity.id
_entity.type
_entity.pdbx_description
1 polymer ?
#
loop_
_entity_poly.entity_id
_entity_poly.type
_entity_poly.pdbx_seq_one_letter_code
_entity_poly.pdbx_strand_id
1 'polypeptide(L)' 'MSQITTHVLDTSKGKPAEGIKIELQKPSGSSWETLAEGITNSDGR' A
#
# COMPACT_ATOMS: atom_id res chain seq x y z
N MET A 1 15.02 7.66 1.05
CA MET A 1 14.46 6.49 0.35
C MET A 1 13.75 5.62 1.38
N SER A 2 12.53 5.14 1.09
CA SER A 2 11.83 4.20 1.98
C SER A 2 12.45 2.80 1.88
N GLN A 3 12.46 2.05 2.99
CA GLN A 3 12.95 0.67 3.03
C GLN A 3 11.91 -0.35 2.54
N ILE A 4 10.62 0.01 2.60
CA ILE A 4 9.49 -0.81 2.12
C ILE A 4 8.74 0.01 1.07
N THR A 5 8.49 -0.60 -0.08
CA THR A 5 7.71 -0.02 -1.17
C THR A 5 6.74 -1.05 -1.70
N THR A 6 5.65 -0.60 -2.31
CA THR A 6 4.65 -1.46 -2.94
C THR A 6 4.30 -0.91 -4.32
N HIS A 7 3.63 -1.72 -5.12
CA HIS A 7 3.07 -1.33 -6.41
C HIS A 7 1.80 -2.16 -6.62
N VAL A 8 0.71 -1.48 -6.98
CA VAL A 8 -0.61 -2.07 -7.13
C VAL A 8 -1.04 -1.98 -8.59
N LEU A 9 -1.40 -3.13 -9.17
CA LEU A 9 -1.88 -3.26 -10.55
C LEU A 9 -3.35 -3.70 -10.55
N ASP A 10 -4.20 -2.97 -11.26
CA ASP A 10 -5.57 -3.40 -11.60
C ASP A 10 -5.51 -4.35 -12.80
N THR A 11 -5.58 -5.66 -12.54
CA THR A 11 -5.50 -6.71 -13.57
C THR A 11 -6.74 -6.78 -14.45
N SER A 12 -7.88 -6.19 -14.04
CA SER A 12 -9.07 -6.12 -14.89
C SER A 12 -8.90 -5.14 -16.05
N LYS A 13 -8.01 -4.14 -15.89
CA LYS A 13 -7.70 -3.10 -16.88
C LYS A 13 -6.28 -3.17 -17.41
N GLY A 14 -5.41 -3.97 -16.79
CA GLY A 14 -3.98 -4.03 -17.11
C GLY A 14 -3.25 -2.70 -16.88
N LYS A 15 -3.64 -1.93 -15.86
CA LYS A 15 -3.09 -0.59 -15.56
C LYS A 15 -2.80 -0.42 -14.06
N PRO A 16 -1.88 0.48 -13.67
CA PRO A 16 -1.65 0.78 -12.26
C PRO A 16 -2.92 1.26 -11.56
N ALA A 17 -3.07 0.88 -10.29
CA ALA A 17 -4.23 1.23 -9.47
C ALA A 17 -3.93 2.49 -8.65
N GLU A 18 -4.39 3.65 -9.12
CA GLU A 18 -4.31 4.93 -8.43
C GLU A 18 -5.40 5.07 -7.35
N GLY A 19 -5.10 5.79 -6.27
CA GLY A 19 -6.08 6.17 -5.26
C GLY A 19 -6.42 5.09 -4.24
N ILE A 20 -5.60 4.03 -4.13
CA ILE A 20 -5.82 2.93 -3.19
C ILE A 20 -5.24 3.28 -1.84
N LYS A 21 -6.06 3.25 -0.78
CA LYS A 21 -5.58 3.39 0.61
C LYS A 21 -4.83 2.14 1.03
N ILE A 22 -3.62 2.30 1.56
CA ILE A 22 -2.76 1.22 2.05
C ILE A 22 -2.30 1.55 3.47
N GLU A 23 -2.24 0.51 4.31
CA GLU A 23 -1.70 0.59 5.67
C GLU A 23 -0.60 -0.47 5.83
N LEU A 24 0.57 -0.04 6.32
CA LEU A 24 1.64 -0.93 6.75
C LEU A 24 1.48 -1.18 8.25
N GLN A 25 1.30 -2.44 8.64
CA GLN A 25 1.08 -2.80 10.03
C GLN A 25 2.08 -3.83 10.54
N LYS A 26 2.34 -3.79 11.84
CA LYS A 26 3.16 -4.76 12.56
C LYS A 26 2.31 -5.51 13.59
N PRO A 27 2.41 -6.84 13.69
CA PRO A 27 1.77 -7.59 14.76
C PRO A 27 2.23 -7.10 16.14
N SER A 28 1.29 -6.86 17.04
CA SER A 28 1.54 -6.47 18.44
C SER A 28 0.65 -7.29 19.38
N GLY A 29 1.13 -8.49 19.76
CA GLY A 29 0.34 -9.44 20.55
C GLY A 29 -0.91 -9.90 19.81
N SER A 30 -2.09 -9.55 20.34
CA SER A 30 -3.39 -9.85 19.73
C SER A 30 -3.95 -8.71 18.86
N SER A 31 -3.18 -7.64 18.64
CA SER A 31 -3.57 -6.52 17.78
C SER A 31 -2.53 -6.25 16.69
N TRP A 32 -2.82 -5.26 15.85
CA TRP A 32 -1.92 -4.74 14.83
C TRP A 32 -1.66 -3.26 15.11
N GLU A 33 -0.41 -2.86 15.03
CA GLU A 33 0.03 -1.48 15.13
C GLU A 33 0.24 -0.92 13.72
N THR A 34 -0.42 0.18 13.38
CA THR A 34 -0.19 0.88 12.10
C THR A 34 1.12 1.67 12.17
N LEU A 35 2.05 1.32 11.29
CA LEU A 35 3.36 1.96 11.16
C LEU A 35 3.37 3.09 10.12
N ALA A 36 2.60 2.94 9.05
CA ALA A 36 2.49 3.95 7.99
C ALA A 36 1.17 3.79 7.22
N GLU A 37 0.69 4.89 6.65
CA GLU A 37 -0.45 4.91 5.73
C GLU A 37 -0.06 5.65 4.44
N GLY A 38 -0.71 5.31 3.34
CA GLY A 38 -0.48 5.95 2.05
C GLY A 38 -1.64 5.77 1.08
N ILE A 39 -1.62 6.58 0.03
CA ILE A 39 -2.52 6.46 -1.12
C ILE A 39 -1.64 6.30 -2.36
N THR A 40 -1.93 5.29 -3.17
CA THR A 40 -1.17 5.06 -4.41
C THR A 40 -1.31 6.23 -5.38
N ASN A 41 -0.19 6.62 -5.99
CA ASN A 41 -0.16 7.62 -7.05
C ASN A 41 -0.61 7.04 -8.41
N SER A 42 -0.49 7.82 -9.49
CA SER A 42 -0.89 7.42 -10.84
C SER A 42 -0.07 6.26 -11.46
N ASP A 43 1.09 5.93 -10.88
CA ASP A 43 1.87 4.72 -11.19
C ASP A 43 1.55 3.56 -10.21
N GLY A 44 0.47 3.67 -9.42
CA GLY A 44 0.03 2.62 -8.50
C GLY A 44 0.96 2.39 -7.30
N ARG A 45 1.79 3.38 -6.95
CA ARG A 45 2.80 3.31 -5.87
C ARG A 45 2.50 4.21 -4.69
#